data_AF-A0A164FJF0-F1
#
_entry.id   AF-A0A164FJF0-F1
#
_cell.length_a   1.000
_cell.length_b   1.000
_cell.length_c   1.000
_cell.angle_alpha   90.00
_cell.angle_beta   90.00
_cell.angle_gamma   90.00
#
_symmetry.space_group_name_H-M   'P 1'
#
loop_
_entity.id
_entity.type
_entity.pdbx_description
1 polymer ?
#
loop_
_entity_poly.entity_id
_entity_poly.type
_entity_poly.pdbx_seq_one_letter_code
_entity_poly.pdbx_strand_id
1 'polypeptide(L)'
;EMRMSLKTTLFRDLILSGSDTCIGLINALIHRYLDDAASTDAISEKLRQVCPSLYRNEDALCTKVNEQLLKARTNTMSRMDKERLLQQTLETCKQIPARINLAHVCQQLSACQYFGGVVEL
;
A
#
# COMPACT_ATOMS: atom_id res chain seq x y z
N GLU A 1 -3.36 15.13 15.22
CA GLU A 1 -4.78 14.96 15.58
C GLU A 1 -5.15 13.52 15.93
N MET A 2 -4.89 12.52 15.06
CA MET A 2 -5.22 11.09 15.30
C MET A 2 -4.72 10.56 16.67
N ARG A 3 -3.51 10.94 17.10
CA ARG A 3 -2.89 10.49 18.37
C ARG A 3 -3.62 10.99 19.63
N MET A 4 -4.24 12.18 19.57
CA MET A 4 -5.02 12.73 20.70
C MET A 4 -6.41 12.12 20.70
N SER A 5 -7.02 11.96 19.52
CA SER A 5 -8.31 11.27 19.36
C SER A 5 -8.25 9.86 19.98
N LEU A 6 -7.25 9.04 19.61
CA LEU A 6 -7.04 7.68 20.14
C LEU A 6 -6.92 7.59 21.66
N LYS A 7 -6.41 8.63 22.34
CA LYS A 7 -6.29 8.64 23.81
C LYS A 7 -7.63 8.86 24.51
N THR A 8 -8.58 9.47 23.81
CA THR A 8 -9.89 9.85 24.35
C THR A 8 -11.03 8.97 23.82
N THR A 9 -10.80 8.20 22.74
CA THR A 9 -11.81 7.31 22.16
C THR A 9 -12.10 6.14 23.11
N LEU A 10 -13.37 5.96 23.46
CA LEU A 10 -13.80 4.76 24.17
C LEU A 10 -13.92 3.59 23.18
N PHE A 11 -13.78 2.36 23.68
CA PHE A 11 -13.91 1.16 22.84
C PHE A 11 -15.27 1.09 22.11
N ARG A 12 -16.35 1.56 22.75
CA ARG A 12 -17.66 1.62 22.09
C ARG A 12 -17.65 2.56 20.88
N ASP A 13 -16.94 3.69 20.97
CA ASP A 13 -16.92 4.71 19.92
C ASP A 13 -16.06 4.21 18.74
N LEU A 14 -15.06 3.38 19.03
CA LEU A 14 -14.29 2.65 18.02
C LEU A 14 -15.16 1.65 17.24
N ILE A 15 -16.07 0.95 17.93
CA ILE A 15 -16.99 -0.01 17.29
C ILE A 15 -18.07 0.72 16.47
N LEU A 16 -18.63 1.80 17.01
CA LEU A 16 -19.79 2.48 16.41
C LEU A 16 -19.42 3.43 15.27
N SER A 17 -18.23 4.02 15.29
CA SER A 17 -17.85 5.08 14.34
C SER A 17 -16.34 5.13 14.04
N GLY A 18 -15.57 4.16 14.53
CA GLY A 18 -14.12 4.16 14.45
C GLY A 18 -13.53 3.56 13.18
N SER A 19 -14.33 3.28 12.14
CA SER A 19 -13.84 2.67 10.90
C SER A 19 -12.66 3.45 10.31
N ASP A 20 -12.76 4.78 10.27
CA ASP A 20 -11.70 5.64 9.73
C ASP A 20 -10.44 5.63 10.61
N THR A 21 -10.62 5.51 11.93
CA THR A 21 -9.51 5.38 12.87
C THR A 21 -8.81 4.02 12.70
N CYS A 22 -9.58 2.95 12.53
CA CYS A 22 -9.05 1.62 12.24
C CYS A 22 -8.33 1.57 10.90
N ILE A 23 -8.88 2.17 9.84
CA ILE A 23 -8.22 2.30 8.53
C ILE A 23 -6.90 3.09 8.66
N GLY A 24 -6.92 4.19 9.42
CA GLY A 24 -5.72 4.96 9.72
C GLY A 24 -4.64 4.16 10.44
N LEU A 25 -5.02 3.34 11.42
CA LEU A 25 -4.11 2.42 12.12
C LEU A 25 -3.56 1.33 11.20
N ILE A 26 -4.41 0.74 10.35
CA ILE A 26 -3.99 -0.26 9.35
C ILE A 26 -2.96 0.35 8.39
N ASN A 27 -3.21 1.53 7.86
CA ASN A 27 -2.28 2.24 6.99
C ASN A 27 -0.96 2.56 7.70
N ALA A 28 -1.00 2.97 8.97
CA ALA A 28 0.20 3.22 9.76
C ALA A 28 1.01 1.94 10.00
N LEU A 29 0.34 0.82 10.26
CA LEU A 29 0.96 -0.49 10.42
C LEU A 29 1.64 -0.94 9.12
N ILE A 30 0.95 -0.83 7.99
CA ILE A 30 1.49 -1.18 6.68
C ILE A 30 2.69 -0.33 6.34
N HIS A 31 2.63 0.99 6.53
CA HIS A 31 3.79 1.85 6.31
C HIS A 31 4.99 1.45 7.18
N ARG A 32 4.76 1.03 8.44
CA ARG A 32 5.85 0.53 9.28
C ARG A 32 6.48 -0.76 8.71
N TYR A 33 5.68 -1.70 8.23
CA TYR A 33 6.19 -2.92 7.59
C TYR A 33 6.98 -2.61 6.31
N LEU A 34 6.53 -1.62 5.52
CA LEU A 34 7.24 -1.14 4.35
C LEU A 34 8.59 -0.51 4.71
N ASP A 35 8.65 0.29 5.78
CA ASP A 35 9.88 0.93 6.26
C ASP A 35 10.91 -0.10 6.78
N ASP A 36 10.45 -1.15 7.45
CA ASP A 36 11.31 -2.21 8.00
C ASP A 36 11.76 -3.24 6.93
N ALA A 37 11.45 -2.99 5.65
CA ALA A 37 11.71 -3.89 4.52
C ALA A 37 11.15 -5.32 4.72
N ALA A 38 10.16 -5.47 5.61
CA ALA A 38 9.46 -6.72 5.84
C ALA A 38 8.44 -6.94 4.71
N SER A 39 8.25 -8.19 4.28
CA SER A 39 7.18 -8.50 3.31
C SER A 39 5.82 -8.11 3.87
N THR A 40 5.05 -7.37 3.09
CA THR A 40 3.69 -6.96 3.46
C THR A 40 2.65 -8.08 3.24
N ASP A 41 3.05 -9.20 2.64
CA ASP A 41 2.15 -10.31 2.29
C ASP A 41 1.53 -10.95 3.54
N ALA A 42 2.35 -11.25 4.56
CA ALA A 42 1.88 -11.91 5.78
C ALA A 42 0.91 -11.03 6.59
N ILE A 43 1.20 -9.73 6.69
CA ILE A 43 0.32 -8.79 7.41
C ILE A 43 -0.95 -8.52 6.60
N SER A 44 -0.87 -8.39 5.28
CA SER A 44 -2.04 -8.23 4.40
C SER A 44 -2.96 -9.45 4.47
N GLU A 45 -2.41 -10.66 4.46
CA GLU A 45 -3.16 -11.90 4.64
C GLU A 45 -3.90 -11.89 5.99
N LYS A 46 -3.20 -11.52 7.07
CA LYS A 46 -3.81 -11.48 8.40
C LYS A 46 -4.91 -10.44 8.51
N LEU A 47 -4.72 -9.26 7.93
CA LEU A 47 -5.73 -8.19 7.90
C LEU A 47 -6.98 -8.61 7.12
N ARG A 48 -6.82 -9.30 5.98
CA ARG A 48 -7.95 -9.85 5.21
C ARG A 48 -8.73 -10.90 6.00
N GLN A 49 -8.05 -11.74 6.79
CA GLN A 49 -8.70 -12.77 7.61
C GLN A 49 -9.42 -12.19 8.84
N VAL A 50 -8.81 -11.21 9.52
CA VAL A 50 -9.31 -10.69 10.80
C VAL A 50 -10.30 -9.55 10.61
N CYS A 51 -10.12 -8.70 9.60
CA CYS A 51 -10.95 -7.52 9.36
C CYS A 51 -11.27 -7.29 7.86
N PRO A 52 -11.96 -8.24 7.19
CA PRO A 52 -12.25 -8.17 5.75
C PRO A 52 -13.15 -6.97 5.35
N SER A 53 -13.92 -6.41 6.29
CA SER A 53 -14.74 -5.22 6.05
C SER A 53 -13.91 -3.93 5.97
N LEU A 54 -12.73 -3.92 6.60
CA LEU A 54 -11.84 -2.74 6.71
C LEU A 54 -10.61 -2.83 5.81
N TYR A 55 -10.18 -4.05 5.44
CA TYR A 55 -9.04 -4.29 4.56
C TYR A 55 -9.38 -5.34 3.51
N ARG A 56 -9.55 -4.89 2.27
CA ARG A 56 -10.00 -5.71 1.14
C ARG A 56 -8.82 -6.17 0.30
N ASN A 57 -9.12 -7.00 -0.69
CA ASN A 57 -8.11 -7.44 -1.65
C ASN A 57 -7.51 -6.28 -2.45
N GLU A 58 -8.31 -5.26 -2.75
CA GLU A 58 -7.87 -4.03 -3.42
C GLU A 58 -6.79 -3.30 -2.59
N ASP A 59 -6.98 -3.19 -1.27
CA ASP A 59 -6.02 -2.56 -0.36
C ASP A 59 -4.71 -3.36 -0.27
N ALA A 60 -4.81 -4.69 -0.30
CA ALA A 60 -3.65 -5.58 -0.35
C ALA A 60 -2.85 -5.43 -1.65
N LEU A 61 -3.53 -5.29 -2.79
CA LEU A 61 -2.88 -5.04 -4.08
C LEU A 61 -2.20 -3.65 -4.09
N CYS A 62 -2.87 -2.60 -3.59
CA CYS A 62 -2.28 -1.28 -3.42
C CYS A 62 -1.01 -1.30 -2.55
N THR A 63 -1.07 -2.03 -1.43
CA THR A 63 0.07 -2.20 -0.53
C THR A 63 1.24 -2.90 -1.21
N LYS A 64 0.95 -3.94 -1.99
CA LYS A 64 1.96 -4.69 -2.76
C LYS A 64 2.61 -3.83 -3.85
N VAL A 65 1.81 -3.03 -4.56
CA VAL A 65 2.32 -2.03 -5.52
C VAL A 65 3.29 -1.08 -4.83
N ASN A 66 2.91 -0.51 -3.68
CA ASN A 66 3.78 0.39 -2.93
C ASN A 66 5.07 -0.31 -2.46
N GLU A 67 5.00 -1.57 -2.01
CA GLU A 67 6.18 -2.36 -1.65
C GLU A 67 7.14 -2.53 -2.83
N GLN A 68 6.62 -2.89 -4.01
CA GLN A 68 7.43 -3.10 -5.20
C GLN A 68 8.05 -1.80 -5.70
N LEU A 69 7.31 -0.69 -5.67
CA LEU A 69 7.83 0.65 -6.01
C LEU A 69 8.93 1.08 -5.05
N LEU A 70 8.74 0.86 -3.75
CA LEU A 70 9.75 1.17 -2.74
C LEU A 70 11.01 0.34 -2.97
N LYS A 71 10.86 -0.97 -3.23
CA LYS A 71 11.96 -1.86 -3.62
C LYS A 71 12.68 -1.38 -4.87
N ALA A 72 11.95 -1.01 -5.92
CA ALA A 72 12.50 -0.51 -7.18
C ALA A 72 13.29 0.81 -7.03
N ARG A 73 12.99 1.59 -6.00
CA ARG A 73 13.72 2.82 -5.65
C ARG A 73 15.04 2.53 -4.92
N THR A 74 15.17 1.38 -4.27
CA THR A 74 16.40 0.97 -3.61
C THR A 74 17.45 0.62 -4.68
N ASN A 75 18.57 1.35 -4.73
CA ASN A 75 19.62 1.22 -5.77
C ASN A 75 20.45 -0.08 -5.69
N THR A 76 19.95 -1.12 -5.02
CA THR A 76 20.65 -2.39 -4.81
C THR A 76 20.36 -3.44 -5.89
N MET A 77 19.42 -3.17 -6.81
CA MET A 77 19.02 -4.11 -7.86
C MET A 77 19.63 -3.80 -9.24
N SER A 78 19.85 -4.85 -10.03
CA SER A 78 20.27 -4.73 -11.42
C SER A 78 19.18 -4.05 -12.27
N ARG A 79 19.60 -3.38 -13.35
CA ARG A 79 18.69 -2.67 -14.26
C ARG A 79 17.62 -3.59 -14.85
N MET A 80 17.97 -4.83 -15.21
CA MET A 80 17.02 -5.82 -15.73
C MET A 80 15.99 -6.26 -14.68
N ASP A 81 16.44 -6.50 -13.44
CA ASP A 81 15.55 -6.93 -12.36
C ASP A 81 14.58 -5.81 -11.95
N LYS A 82 15.08 -4.56 -11.95
CA LYS A 82 14.27 -3.36 -11.74
C LYS A 82 13.18 -3.23 -12.79
N GLU A 83 13.52 -3.44 -14.06
CA GLU A 83 12.56 -3.35 -15.16
C GLU A 83 11.50 -4.45 -15.10
N ARG A 84 11.89 -5.70 -14.80
CA ARG A 84 10.92 -6.79 -14.54
C ARG A 84 10.00 -6.49 -13.35
N LEU A 85 10.55 -5.95 -12.27
CA LEU A 85 9.78 -5.61 -11.07
C LEU A 85 8.74 -4.52 -11.40
N LEU A 86 9.15 -3.46 -12.09
CA LEU A 86 8.27 -2.37 -12.50
C LEU A 86 7.17 -2.84 -13.45
N GLN A 87 7.48 -3.76 -14.37
CA GLN A 87 6.48 -4.35 -15.25
C GLN A 87 5.46 -5.19 -14.46
N GLN A 88 5.90 -5.98 -13.47
CA GLN A 88 4.99 -6.69 -12.57
C GLN A 88 4.13 -5.75 -11.73
N THR A 89 4.70 -4.62 -11.28
CA THR A 89 3.95 -3.59 -10.57
C THR A 89 2.86 -2.99 -11.44
N LEU A 90 3.15 -2.69 -12.70
CA LEU A 90 2.18 -2.17 -13.65
C LEU A 90 1.01 -3.14 -13.85
N GLU A 91 1.29 -4.42 -14.06
CA GLU A 91 0.25 -5.45 -14.20
C GLU A 91 -0.60 -5.60 -12.92
N THR A 92 0.01 -5.42 -11.75
CA THR A 92 -0.71 -5.40 -10.47
C THR A 92 -1.59 -4.15 -10.34
N CYS A 93 -1.12 -2.98 -10.79
CA CYS A 93 -1.92 -1.76 -10.82
C CYS A 93 -3.17 -1.90 -11.71
N LYS A 94 -3.04 -2.54 -12.88
CA LYS A 94 -4.17 -2.78 -13.80
C LYS A 94 -5.25 -3.69 -13.20
N GLN A 95 -4.91 -4.52 -12.22
CA GLN A 95 -5.87 -5.41 -11.52
C GLN A 95 -6.66 -4.69 -10.43
N ILE A 96 -6.26 -3.48 -10.02
CA ILE A 96 -6.94 -2.71 -8.99
C ILE A 96 -8.10 -1.95 -9.66
N PRO A 97 -9.35 -2.09 -9.17
CA PRO A 97 -10.49 -1.32 -9.70
C PRO A 97 -10.28 0.19 -9.53
N ALA A 98 -11.10 1.01 -10.20
CA ALA A 98 -10.97 2.47 -10.43
C ALA A 98 -10.76 3.42 -9.20
N ARG A 99 -10.49 2.89 -8.00
CA ARG A 99 -10.15 3.64 -6.78
C ARG A 99 -8.64 3.75 -6.51
N ILE A 100 -7.79 3.36 -7.46
CA ILE A 100 -6.35 3.54 -7.29
C ILE A 100 -5.98 5.03 -7.37
N ASN A 101 -5.09 5.49 -6.49
CA ASN A 101 -4.55 6.85 -6.56
C ASN A 101 -3.51 6.93 -7.68
N LEU A 102 -3.99 7.06 -8.92
CA LEU A 102 -3.17 7.16 -10.14
C LEU A 102 -2.08 8.22 -10.01
N ALA A 103 -2.40 9.41 -9.47
CA ALA A 103 -1.43 10.48 -9.30
C ALA A 103 -0.25 10.05 -8.41
N HIS A 104 -0.52 9.36 -7.31
CA HIS A 104 0.53 8.84 -6.43
C HIS A 104 1.37 7.76 -7.12
N VAL A 105 0.73 6.80 -7.79
CA VAL A 105 1.43 5.71 -8.50
C VAL A 105 2.31 6.27 -9.62
N CYS A 106 1.79 7.19 -10.45
CA CYS A 106 2.54 7.84 -11.51
C CYS A 106 3.74 8.62 -10.97
N GLN A 107 3.59 9.31 -9.83
CA GLN A 107 4.70 10.00 -9.18
C GLN A 107 5.79 9.02 -8.73
N GLN A 108 5.42 7.86 -8.16
CA GLN A 108 6.39 6.85 -7.73
C GLN A 108 7.08 6.15 -8.92
N LEU A 109 6.34 5.83 -9.99
CA LEU A 109 6.91 5.27 -11.23
C LEU A 109 7.88 6.25 -11.90
N SER A 110 7.53 7.54 -11.93
CA SER A 110 8.40 8.62 -12.42
C SER A 110 9.67 8.73 -11.58
N ALA A 111 9.56 8.63 -10.25
CA ALA A 111 10.71 8.62 -9.35
C ALA A 111 11.64 7.41 -9.57
N CYS A 112 11.10 6.29 -10.07
CA CYS A 112 11.86 5.13 -10.46
C CYS A 112 12.46 5.22 -11.88
N GLN A 113 12.26 6.34 -12.60
CA GLN A 113 12.62 6.59 -14.00
C GLN A 113 11.87 5.70 -15.01
N TYR A 114 10.71 5.17 -14.63
CA TYR A 114 9.90 4.28 -15.47
C TYR A 114 8.75 5.03 -16.16
N PHE A 115 9.11 5.92 -17.08
CA PHE A 115 8.13 6.75 -17.79
C PHE A 115 7.25 5.96 -18.76
N GLY A 116 7.73 4.82 -19.28
CA GLY A 116 6.94 3.94 -20.15
C GLY A 116 5.69 3.41 -19.46
N GLY A 117 5.82 2.91 -18.22
CA GLY A 117 4.66 2.45 -17.44
C GLY A 117 3.72 3.56 -16.99
N VAL A 118 4.19 4.81 -16.88
CA VAL A 118 3.31 5.96 -16.58
C VAL A 118 2.38 6.26 -17.76
N VAL A 119 2.82 6.02 -19.00
CA VAL A 119 2.02 6.23 -20.21
C VAL A 119 1.06 5.06 -20.46
N GLU A 120 1.44 3.86 -20.03
CA GLU A 120 0.64 2.63 -20.23
C GLU A 120 -0.46 2.43 -19.18
N LEU A 121 -0.34 3.06 -18.00
CA LEU A 121 -1.31 3.03 -16.91
C LEU A 121 -2.44 4.05 -17.11
#